data_AF-A0A9Q0S6U0-F1
#
_entry.id   AF-A0A9Q0S6U0-F1
#
_cell.length_a   1.000
_cell.length_b   1.000
_cell.length_c   1.000
_cell.angle_alpha   90.00
_cell.angle_beta   90.00
_cell.angle_gamma   90.00
#
_symmetry.space_group_name_H-M   'P 1'
#
loop_
_entity.id
_entity.type
_entity.pdbx_description
1 polymer ?
#
loop_
_entity_poly.entity_id
_entity_poly.type
_entity_poly.pdbx_seq_one_letter_code
_entity_poly.pdbx_strand_id
1 'polypeptide(L)'
;MDFNFELTLSADGFYGFLDKNGQWNGMIGDLVSDRAHIAAAPLTITAVRERVVDFTQPFMTLGIAVMHKKSGIEGGNGNVKDFKSVEELVSQNRVDYGCNYGSATQQFFVNSENQLHKTMLSHMSSNDGKSYVRDSREGMERVMKGDYAFMTESTAIEYAIARECDLYQIGGLLNNKGFGFAVKKQDKGHLRTALSSAILELQERGVLEKLKAKYWQAEQDC
;
A
#
# COMPACT_ATOMS: atom_id res chain seq x y z
N MET A 1 21.53 12.37 15.87
CA MET A 1 21.49 10.91 16.07
C MET A 1 22.68 10.38 15.32
N ASP A 2 23.67 9.85 16.04
CA ASP A 2 24.90 9.34 15.43
C ASP A 2 24.92 7.82 15.59
N PHE A 3 24.65 7.11 14.50
CA PHE A 3 24.73 5.65 14.44
C PHE A 3 25.29 5.21 13.10
N ASN A 4 25.98 4.09 13.11
CA ASN A 4 26.37 3.39 11.88
C ASN A 4 25.21 2.51 11.43
N PHE A 5 24.99 2.42 10.13
CA PHE A 5 23.95 1.59 9.55
C PHE A 5 24.49 0.72 8.43
N GLU A 6 23.83 -0.42 8.24
CA GLU A 6 23.98 -1.31 7.10
C GLU A 6 22.60 -1.46 6.47
N LEU A 7 22.52 -1.29 5.14
CA LEU A 7 21.28 -1.45 4.40
C LEU A 7 21.22 -2.87 3.84
N THR A 8 20.15 -3.59 4.17
CA THR A 8 19.87 -4.93 3.64
C THR A 8 18.48 -4.98 3.04
N LEU A 9 18.28 -5.89 2.08
CA LEU A 9 16.97 -6.19 1.52
C LEU A 9 16.35 -7.37 2.26
N SER A 10 15.02 -7.37 2.41
CA SER A 10 14.29 -8.55 2.91
C SER A 10 14.58 -9.74 2.02
N ALA A 11 15.02 -10.87 2.61
CA ALA A 11 15.47 -12.04 1.86
C ALA A 11 14.39 -12.63 0.94
N ASP A 12 13.13 -12.54 1.37
CA ASP A 12 11.96 -13.04 0.64
C ASP A 12 11.21 -11.95 -0.15
N GLY A 13 11.65 -10.69 -0.05
CA GLY A 13 11.01 -9.54 -0.71
C GLY A 13 9.65 -9.11 -0.13
N PHE A 14 9.20 -9.68 1.00
CA PHE A 14 7.89 -9.34 1.58
C PHE A 14 7.98 -8.24 2.64
N TYR A 15 6.90 -7.46 2.78
CA TYR A 15 6.75 -6.54 3.91
C TYR A 15 6.64 -7.26 5.25
N GLY A 16 6.04 -8.45 5.24
CA GLY A 16 5.74 -9.24 6.41
C GLY A 16 4.24 -9.34 6.67
N PHE A 17 3.76 -10.57 6.62
CA PHE A 17 2.42 -10.99 7.00
C PHE A 17 2.51 -12.17 7.97
N LEU A 18 1.45 -12.34 8.76
CA LEU A 18 1.32 -13.45 9.69
C LEU A 18 0.74 -14.64 8.94
N ASP A 19 1.49 -15.73 8.85
CA ASP A 19 1.00 -16.96 8.24
C ASP A 19 0.01 -17.71 9.16
N LYS A 20 -0.59 -18.77 8.63
CA LYS A 20 -1.54 -19.63 9.37
C LYS A 20 -0.93 -20.37 10.56
N ASN A 21 0.40 -20.49 10.62
CA ASN A 21 1.13 -21.12 11.71
C ASN A 21 1.54 -20.10 12.78
N GLY A 22 1.18 -18.83 12.61
CA GLY A 22 1.55 -17.75 13.53
C GLY A 22 2.98 -17.25 13.32
N GLN A 23 3.62 -17.55 12.19
CA GLN A 23 4.97 -17.09 11.86
C GLN A 23 4.92 -15.84 10.99
N TRP A 24 5.80 -14.88 11.30
CA TRP A 24 5.99 -13.68 10.49
C TRP A 24 7.11 -13.88 9.48
N ASN A 25 6.84 -13.55 8.22
CA ASN A 25 7.86 -13.45 7.18
C ASN A 25 8.26 -11.99 6.91
N GLY A 26 9.05 -11.75 5.87
CA GLY A 26 9.41 -10.41 5.42
C GLY A 26 10.15 -9.57 6.46
N MET A 27 10.11 -8.25 6.24
CA MET A 27 10.74 -7.28 7.13
C MET A 27 10.20 -7.34 8.57
N ILE A 28 8.91 -7.64 8.79
CA ILE A 28 8.39 -7.87 10.15
C ILE A 28 9.03 -9.11 10.78
N GLY A 29 9.14 -10.22 10.03
CA GLY A 29 9.80 -11.44 10.49
C GLY A 29 11.27 -11.23 10.80
N ASP A 30 11.97 -10.40 10.03
CA ASP A 30 13.37 -10.02 10.28
C ASP A 30 13.53 -9.26 11.61
N LEU A 31 12.61 -8.35 11.93
CA LEU A 31 12.60 -7.66 13.24
C LEU A 31 12.26 -8.61 14.38
N VAL A 32 11.26 -9.49 14.21
CA VAL A 32 10.84 -10.45 15.23
C VAL A 32 11.92 -11.49 15.53
N SER A 33 12.72 -11.85 14.53
CA SER A 33 13.79 -12.85 14.63
C SER A 33 15.17 -12.25 14.94
N ASP A 34 15.23 -10.98 15.35
CA ASP A 34 16.49 -10.25 15.65
C ASP A 34 17.51 -10.22 14.48
N ARG A 35 17.05 -10.34 13.24
CA ARG A 35 17.91 -10.19 12.03
C ARG A 35 18.08 -8.74 11.59
N ALA A 36 17.19 -7.85 12.04
CA ALA A 36 17.24 -6.41 11.76
C ALA A 36 16.85 -5.58 12.99
N HIS A 37 17.25 -4.30 12.99
CA HIS A 37 16.92 -3.35 14.06
C HIS A 37 15.76 -2.42 13.68
N ILE A 38 15.73 -2.00 12.42
CA ILE A 38 14.79 -1.05 11.85
C ILE A 38 14.37 -1.58 10.48
N ALA A 39 13.07 -1.55 10.18
CA ALA A 39 12.56 -1.70 8.83
C ALA A 39 12.21 -0.31 8.27
N ALA A 40 13.07 0.19 7.38
CA ALA A 40 12.88 1.45 6.67
C ALA A 40 12.32 1.20 5.27
N ALA A 41 10.99 1.21 5.16
CA ALA A 41 10.25 0.88 3.93
C ALA A 41 8.90 1.63 3.90
N PRO A 42 8.15 1.62 2.77
CA PRO A 42 6.75 2.03 2.73
C PRO A 42 5.85 1.02 3.47
N LEU A 43 6.05 0.92 4.79
CA LEU A 43 5.45 -0.09 5.65
C LEU A 43 4.23 0.49 6.37
N THR A 44 3.05 0.03 5.98
CA THR A 44 1.78 0.45 6.60
C THR A 44 1.71 0.02 8.06
N ILE A 45 1.42 0.98 8.95
CA ILE A 45 1.17 0.75 10.37
C ILE A 45 -0.16 0.00 10.53
N THR A 46 -0.13 -1.17 11.18
CA THR A 46 -1.34 -1.96 11.47
C THR A 46 -1.33 -2.49 12.89
N ALA A 47 -2.53 -2.64 13.48
CA ALA A 47 -2.67 -3.15 14.85
C ALA A 47 -2.09 -4.57 15.01
N VAL A 48 -2.11 -5.40 13.96
CA VAL A 48 -1.55 -6.76 14.02
C VAL A 48 -0.02 -6.71 14.04
N ARG A 49 0.60 -5.80 13.28
CA ARG A 49 2.06 -5.60 13.29
C ARG A 49 2.53 -4.96 14.61
N GLU A 50 1.80 -3.98 15.15
CA GLU A 50 2.10 -3.33 16.44
C GLU A 50 2.13 -4.29 17.65
N ARG A 51 1.55 -5.49 17.51
CA ARG A 51 1.66 -6.52 18.56
C ARG A 51 3.07 -7.08 18.67
N VAL A 52 3.86 -7.08 17.60
CA VAL A 52 5.17 -7.75 17.53
C VAL A 52 6.34 -6.80 17.25
N VAL A 53 6.08 -5.63 16.68
CA VAL A 53 7.07 -4.56 16.46
C VAL A 53 6.55 -3.25 17.03
N ASP A 54 7.43 -2.28 17.25
CA ASP A 54 7.02 -0.91 17.57
C ASP A 54 7.11 -0.04 16.31
N PHE A 55 6.18 0.90 16.15
CA PHE A 55 6.25 1.88 15.06
C PHE A 55 6.58 3.28 15.57
N THR A 56 7.23 4.05 14.71
CA THR A 56 7.37 5.50 14.88
C THR A 56 6.05 6.21 14.66
N GLN A 57 6.00 7.52 14.95
CA GLN A 57 4.99 8.40 14.34
C GLN A 57 5.02 8.26 12.80
N PRO A 58 3.87 8.38 12.12
CA PRO A 58 3.83 8.24 10.67
C PRO A 58 4.60 9.37 9.99
N PHE A 59 5.44 9.03 9.03
CA PHE A 59 6.17 10.02 8.22
C PHE A 59 5.38 10.43 6.96
N MET A 60 4.38 9.65 6.57
CA MET A 60 3.52 9.92 5.41
C MET A 60 2.11 9.35 5.65
N THR A 61 1.09 10.18 5.46
CA THR A 61 -0.33 9.78 5.54
C THR A 61 -0.84 9.34 4.16
N LEU A 62 -1.68 8.31 4.14
CA LEU A 62 -2.23 7.71 2.91
C LEU A 62 -3.51 6.94 3.21
N GLY A 63 -4.13 6.38 2.18
CA GLY A 63 -5.19 5.39 2.34
C GLY A 63 -5.10 4.31 1.26
N ILE A 64 -5.90 3.26 1.40
CA ILE A 64 -6.14 2.33 0.29
C ILE A 64 -7.00 3.08 -0.74
N ALA A 65 -6.55 3.10 -1.98
CA ALA A 65 -7.28 3.64 -3.12
C ALA A 65 -7.34 2.58 -4.22
N VAL A 66 -8.18 2.83 -5.22
CA VAL A 66 -8.42 1.92 -6.34
C VAL A 66 -7.98 2.61 -7.63
N MET A 67 -7.14 1.96 -8.41
CA MET A 67 -6.66 2.48 -9.69
C MET A 67 -7.12 1.60 -10.83
N HIS A 68 -7.48 2.24 -11.94
CA HIS A 68 -7.88 1.58 -13.17
C HIS A 68 -7.42 2.38 -14.39
N LYS A 69 -7.45 1.75 -15.56
CA LYS A 69 -7.18 2.40 -16.84
C LYS A 69 -8.43 3.12 -17.34
N LYS A 70 -8.28 4.35 -17.81
CA LYS A 70 -9.31 5.15 -18.46
C LYS A 70 -9.83 4.39 -19.68
N SER A 71 -11.14 4.40 -19.86
CA SER A 71 -11.80 3.86 -21.03
C SER A 71 -11.57 4.85 -22.17
N GLY A 72 -10.66 4.53 -23.09
CA GLY A 72 -10.27 5.45 -24.16
C GLY A 72 -11.45 5.83 -25.07
N ILE A 73 -12.09 6.98 -24.82
CA ILE A 73 -12.98 7.69 -25.75
C ILE A 73 -12.84 9.21 -25.53
N GLU A 74 -11.96 9.84 -26.30
CA GLU A 74 -12.45 10.87 -27.22
C GLU A 74 -12.71 10.17 -28.58
N GLY A 75 -13.98 9.84 -28.88
CA GLY A 75 -14.43 9.57 -30.25
C GLY A 75 -14.46 8.14 -30.85
N GLY A 76 -14.40 7.03 -30.10
CA GLY A 76 -14.52 5.67 -30.68
C GLY A 76 -15.44 4.71 -29.92
N ASN A 77 -16.33 3.99 -30.61
CA ASN A 77 -17.26 3.00 -30.04
C ASN A 77 -16.57 1.93 -29.17
N GLY A 78 -16.80 1.94 -27.84
CA GLY A 78 -16.17 0.99 -26.92
C GLY A 78 -16.73 0.86 -25.50
N ASN A 79 -18.01 1.16 -25.23
CA ASN A 79 -18.88 0.66 -24.15
C ASN A 79 -18.40 0.46 -22.68
N VAL A 80 -17.19 0.78 -22.22
CA VAL A 80 -16.88 0.88 -20.77
C VAL A 80 -16.87 2.36 -20.42
N LYS A 81 -17.65 2.74 -19.40
CA LYS A 81 -17.65 4.09 -18.83
C LYS A 81 -16.77 4.05 -17.60
N ASP A 82 -15.92 5.06 -17.43
CA ASP A 82 -15.07 5.17 -16.24
C ASP A 82 -15.92 5.15 -14.97
N PHE A 83 -15.51 4.30 -14.02
CA PHE A 83 -16.12 4.18 -12.71
C PHE A 83 -15.88 5.45 -11.89
N LYS A 84 -16.94 6.04 -11.36
CA LYS A 84 -16.87 7.20 -10.47
C LYS A 84 -16.69 6.81 -9.01
N SER A 85 -17.16 5.62 -8.64
CA SER A 85 -17.09 5.12 -7.28
C SER A 85 -16.80 3.62 -7.22
N VAL A 86 -16.41 3.14 -6.05
CA VAL A 86 -16.11 1.73 -5.83
C VAL A 86 -17.38 0.88 -5.88
N GLU A 87 -18.53 1.44 -5.53
CA GLU A 87 -19.84 0.78 -5.67
C GLU A 87 -20.18 0.51 -7.15
N GLU A 88 -19.87 1.43 -8.06
CA GLU A 88 -20.02 1.19 -9.51
C GLU A 88 -19.10 0.05 -9.97
N LEU A 89 -17.86 -0.01 -9.48
CA LEU A 89 -16.93 -1.10 -9.77
C LEU A 89 -17.39 -2.45 -9.18
N VAL A 90 -18.05 -2.47 -8.02
CA VAL A 90 -18.50 -3.72 -7.38
C VAL A 90 -19.81 -4.23 -7.97
N SER A 91 -20.65 -3.35 -8.51
CA SER A 91 -21.97 -3.70 -9.07
C SER A 91 -21.93 -4.23 -10.51
N GLN A 92 -20.78 -4.17 -11.16
CA GLN A 92 -20.55 -4.63 -12.54
C GLN A 92 -19.85 -6.00 -12.58
N ASN A 93 -19.77 -6.62 -13.76
CA ASN A 93 -19.23 -7.98 -13.95
C ASN A 93 -18.16 -8.10 -15.07
N ARG A 94 -17.62 -6.98 -15.52
CA ARG A 94 -16.70 -6.82 -16.66
C ARG A 94 -15.24 -6.65 -16.25
N VAL A 95 -14.98 -6.01 -15.12
CA VAL A 95 -13.64 -5.70 -14.59
C VAL A 95 -13.45 -6.45 -13.28
N ASP A 96 -12.39 -7.25 -13.20
CA ASP A 96 -12.00 -7.88 -11.94
C ASP A 96 -11.26 -6.87 -11.05
N TYR A 97 -11.14 -7.15 -9.76
CA TYR A 97 -10.39 -6.28 -8.85
C TYR A 97 -9.69 -7.06 -7.75
N GLY A 98 -8.59 -6.51 -7.25
CA GLY A 98 -7.93 -7.05 -6.09
C GLY A 98 -6.69 -6.28 -5.64
N CYS A 99 -5.85 -6.94 -4.85
CA CYS A 99 -4.66 -6.36 -4.22
C CYS A 99 -3.52 -7.39 -4.13
N ASN A 100 -2.36 -6.97 -3.63
CA ASN A 100 -1.27 -7.90 -3.36
C ASN A 100 -1.67 -8.95 -2.32
N TYR A 101 -1.33 -10.21 -2.60
CA TYR A 101 -1.41 -11.28 -1.62
C TYR A 101 -0.46 -11.02 -0.44
N GLY A 102 -0.88 -11.33 0.78
CA GLY A 102 -0.09 -11.13 2.00
C GLY A 102 0.14 -9.66 2.34
N SER A 103 -0.71 -8.74 1.87
CA SER A 103 -0.54 -7.30 2.08
C SER A 103 -1.39 -6.76 3.24
N ALA A 104 -1.03 -5.55 3.71
CA ALA A 104 -1.87 -4.82 4.66
C ALA A 104 -3.26 -4.50 4.08
N THR A 105 -3.36 -4.29 2.76
CA THR A 105 -4.61 -4.09 2.03
C THR A 105 -5.49 -5.33 2.07
N GLN A 106 -4.94 -6.52 1.80
CA GLN A 106 -5.69 -7.78 1.93
C GLN A 106 -6.21 -7.95 3.36
N GLN A 107 -5.34 -7.74 4.36
CA GLN A 107 -5.72 -7.87 5.76
C GLN A 107 -6.79 -6.85 6.19
N PHE A 108 -6.78 -5.65 5.60
CA PHE A 108 -7.82 -4.65 5.83
C PHE A 108 -9.19 -5.16 5.43
N PHE A 109 -9.32 -5.76 4.24
CA PHE A 109 -10.60 -6.33 3.79
C PHE A 109 -11.03 -7.50 4.67
N VAL A 110 -10.10 -8.39 5.04
CA VAL A 110 -10.37 -9.52 5.96
C VAL A 110 -10.95 -9.05 7.30
N ASN A 111 -10.46 -7.93 7.83
CA ASN A 111 -10.86 -7.41 9.14
C ASN A 111 -11.97 -6.36 9.08
N SER A 112 -12.51 -6.05 7.89
CA SER A 112 -13.46 -4.95 7.75
C SER A 112 -14.88 -5.35 8.14
N GLU A 113 -15.55 -4.53 8.95
CA GLU A 113 -16.97 -4.70 9.27
C GLU A 113 -17.91 -4.06 8.24
N ASN A 114 -17.39 -3.23 7.34
CA ASN A 114 -18.17 -2.54 6.32
C ASN A 114 -18.72 -3.53 5.27
N GLN A 115 -19.99 -3.39 4.92
CA GLN A 115 -20.68 -4.32 4.02
C GLN A 115 -20.10 -4.33 2.60
N LEU A 116 -19.72 -3.17 2.06
CA LEU A 116 -19.07 -3.07 0.74
C LEU A 116 -17.74 -3.83 0.75
N HIS A 117 -16.92 -3.63 1.78
CA HIS A 117 -15.62 -4.31 1.91
C HIS A 117 -15.78 -5.83 2.07
N LYS A 118 -16.79 -6.29 2.82
CA LYS A 118 -17.13 -7.72 2.93
C LYS A 118 -17.54 -8.30 1.58
N THR A 119 -18.34 -7.58 0.79
CA THR A 119 -18.70 -7.99 -0.58
C THR A 119 -17.46 -8.09 -1.47
N MET A 120 -16.56 -7.11 -1.41
CA MET A 120 -15.30 -7.13 -2.16
C MET A 120 -14.41 -8.31 -1.76
N LEU A 121 -14.28 -8.59 -0.45
CA LEU A 121 -13.52 -9.72 0.05
C LEU A 121 -14.09 -11.06 -0.44
N SER A 122 -15.41 -11.22 -0.41
CA SER A 122 -16.09 -12.43 -0.88
C SER A 122 -15.78 -12.69 -2.35
N HIS A 123 -15.87 -11.66 -3.19
CA HIS A 123 -15.48 -11.75 -4.61
C HIS A 123 -14.02 -12.17 -4.78
N MET A 124 -13.09 -11.46 -4.13
CA MET A 124 -11.66 -11.75 -4.25
C MET A 124 -11.31 -13.18 -3.78
N SER A 125 -12.01 -13.67 -2.76
CA SER A 125 -11.78 -14.99 -2.18
C SER A 125 -12.40 -16.12 -3.01
N SER A 126 -13.52 -15.87 -3.70
CA SER A 126 -14.20 -16.86 -4.54
C SER A 126 -13.64 -16.96 -5.97
N ASN A 127 -12.81 -16.01 -6.40
CA ASN A 127 -12.30 -15.94 -7.77
C ASN A 127 -11.02 -16.79 -7.99
N ASP A 128 -10.93 -17.97 -7.38
CA ASP A 128 -9.81 -18.92 -7.53
C ASP A 128 -8.40 -18.31 -7.40
N GLY A 129 -8.25 -17.28 -6.54
CA GLY A 129 -6.99 -16.55 -6.35
C GLY A 129 -6.61 -15.58 -7.48
N LYS A 130 -7.39 -15.50 -8.57
CA LYS A 130 -7.11 -14.64 -9.73
C LYS A 130 -7.23 -13.16 -9.40
N SER A 131 -7.98 -12.78 -8.38
CA SER A 131 -8.09 -11.39 -7.95
C SER A 131 -6.82 -10.88 -7.27
N TYR A 132 -6.02 -11.75 -6.64
CA TYR A 132 -4.77 -11.34 -5.99
C TYR A 132 -3.59 -11.33 -6.96
N VAL A 133 -2.65 -10.42 -6.75
CA VAL A 133 -1.37 -10.36 -7.47
C VAL A 133 -0.20 -10.62 -6.54
N ARG A 134 0.93 -11.07 -7.09
CA ARG A 134 2.14 -11.34 -6.30
C ARG A 134 2.84 -10.04 -5.89
N ASP A 135 2.97 -9.11 -6.82
CA ASP A 135 3.74 -7.87 -6.64
C ASP A 135 3.05 -6.69 -7.35
N SER A 136 3.46 -5.47 -7.00
CA SER A 136 2.83 -4.26 -7.56
C SER A 136 3.05 -4.14 -9.07
N ARG A 137 4.12 -4.71 -9.62
CA ARG A 137 4.36 -4.71 -11.07
C ARG A 137 3.33 -5.56 -11.81
N GLU A 138 3.04 -6.76 -11.31
CA GLU A 138 1.94 -7.58 -11.87
C GLU A 138 0.59 -6.84 -11.79
N GLY A 139 0.32 -6.15 -10.67
CA GLY A 139 -0.86 -5.30 -10.51
C GLY A 139 -0.95 -4.21 -11.58
N MET A 140 0.14 -3.47 -11.81
CA MET A 140 0.24 -2.45 -12.86
C MET A 140 0.01 -3.02 -14.26
N GLU A 141 0.67 -4.14 -14.59
CA GLU A 141 0.54 -4.79 -15.89
C GLU A 141 -0.91 -5.20 -16.19
N ARG A 142 -1.64 -5.67 -15.18
CA ARG A 142 -3.06 -6.02 -15.32
C ARG A 142 -3.94 -4.79 -15.46
N VAL A 143 -3.70 -3.74 -14.67
CA VAL A 143 -4.44 -2.47 -14.82
C VAL A 143 -4.30 -1.92 -16.24
N MET A 144 -3.10 -1.94 -16.81
CA MET A 144 -2.84 -1.41 -18.16
C MET A 144 -3.55 -2.20 -19.28
N LYS A 145 -3.97 -3.44 -19.03
CA LYS A 145 -4.83 -4.21 -19.96
C LYS A 145 -6.28 -3.73 -19.94
N GLY A 146 -6.73 -3.10 -18.85
CA GLY A 146 -8.06 -2.51 -18.72
C GLY A 146 -9.15 -3.47 -18.24
N ASP A 147 -8.82 -4.71 -17.90
CA ASP A 147 -9.76 -5.71 -17.36
C ASP A 147 -9.62 -5.92 -15.85
N TYR A 148 -8.76 -5.13 -15.18
CA TYR A 148 -8.47 -5.23 -13.76
C TYR A 148 -8.36 -3.86 -13.08
N ALA A 149 -8.94 -3.74 -11.89
CA ALA A 149 -8.75 -2.60 -11.00
C ALA A 149 -7.90 -3.01 -9.78
N PHE A 150 -6.87 -2.23 -9.48
CA PHE A 150 -5.88 -2.58 -8.47
C PHE A 150 -6.00 -1.69 -7.23
N MET A 151 -6.07 -2.34 -6.08
CA MET A 151 -6.17 -1.71 -4.76
C MET A 151 -4.81 -1.71 -4.08
N THR A 152 -4.27 -0.52 -3.86
CA THR A 152 -2.98 -0.29 -3.20
C THR A 152 -3.00 1.09 -2.52
N GLU A 153 -1.89 1.48 -1.91
CA GLU A 153 -1.73 2.75 -1.23
C GLU A 153 -1.86 3.92 -2.22
N SER A 154 -2.61 4.95 -1.82
CA SER A 154 -2.89 6.13 -2.63
C SER A 154 -1.63 6.85 -3.10
N THR A 155 -0.54 6.78 -2.34
CA THR A 155 0.75 7.36 -2.71
C THR A 155 1.40 6.61 -3.89
N ALA A 156 1.23 5.29 -3.98
CA ALA A 156 1.68 4.53 -5.15
C ALA A 156 0.83 4.86 -6.39
N ILE A 157 -0.48 5.06 -6.20
CA ILE A 157 -1.40 5.45 -7.29
C ILE A 157 -1.09 6.88 -7.77
N GLU A 158 -0.89 7.84 -6.85
CA GLU A 158 -0.45 9.21 -7.17
C GLU A 158 0.83 9.20 -8.00
N TYR A 159 1.81 8.38 -7.61
CA TYR A 159 3.06 8.23 -8.35
C TYR A 159 2.85 7.66 -9.76
N ALA A 160 1.98 6.65 -9.90
CA ALA A 160 1.69 5.99 -11.17
C ALA A 160 0.91 6.89 -12.13
N ILE A 161 -0.15 7.57 -11.66
CA ILE A 161 -0.96 8.48 -12.48
C ILE A 161 -0.11 9.65 -13.01
N ALA A 162 0.83 10.16 -12.21
CA ALA A 162 1.74 11.21 -12.65
C ALA A 162 2.62 10.78 -13.85
N ARG A 163 2.77 9.47 -14.11
CA ARG A 163 3.64 8.93 -15.17
C ARG A 163 2.87 8.25 -16.30
N GLU A 164 1.65 7.82 -16.03
CA GLU A 164 0.81 7.08 -16.96
C GLU A 164 -0.55 7.79 -17.09
N CYS A 165 -0.68 8.64 -18.10
CA CYS A 165 -1.86 9.51 -18.28
C CYS A 165 -3.17 8.75 -18.51
N ASP A 166 -3.08 7.48 -18.92
CA ASP A 166 -4.22 6.58 -19.10
C ASP A 166 -4.74 6.02 -17.77
N LEU A 167 -4.10 6.30 -16.63
CA LEU A 167 -4.54 5.83 -15.32
C LEU A 167 -5.39 6.87 -14.59
N TYR A 168 -6.31 6.39 -13.77
CA TYR A 168 -7.08 7.23 -12.87
C TYR A 168 -7.43 6.51 -11.57
N GLN A 169 -7.72 7.29 -10.53
CA GLN A 169 -8.22 6.76 -9.26
C GLN A 169 -9.75 6.67 -9.30
N ILE A 170 -10.29 5.51 -8.95
CA ILE A 170 -11.73 5.32 -8.76
C ILE A 170 -12.11 5.76 -7.34
N GLY A 171 -13.02 6.73 -7.25
CA GLY A 171 -13.55 7.20 -5.98
C GLY A 171 -12.51 7.80 -5.02
N GLY A 172 -12.82 7.75 -3.73
CA GLY A 172 -11.96 8.26 -2.65
C GLY A 172 -11.15 7.16 -1.95
N LEU A 173 -10.50 7.53 -0.84
CA LEU A 173 -9.78 6.59 0.00
C LEU A 173 -10.75 5.68 0.78
N LEU A 174 -10.47 4.37 0.82
CA LEU A 174 -11.26 3.38 1.56
C LEU A 174 -10.95 3.39 3.07
N ASN A 175 -9.83 3.98 3.46
CA ASN A 175 -9.43 4.16 4.85
C ASN A 175 -8.44 5.31 4.99
N ASN A 176 -8.00 5.55 6.23
CA ASN A 176 -6.89 6.45 6.54
C ASN A 176 -5.82 5.69 7.33
N LYS A 177 -4.57 5.76 6.87
CA LYS A 177 -3.40 5.05 7.39
C LYS A 177 -2.15 5.92 7.25
N GLY A 178 -1.01 5.39 7.68
CA GLY A 178 0.27 6.02 7.44
C GLY A 178 1.40 5.00 7.34
N PHE A 179 2.47 5.41 6.66
CA PHE A 179 3.75 4.72 6.71
C PHE A 179 4.54 5.17 7.94
N GLY A 180 5.13 4.21 8.63
CA GLY A 180 6.03 4.44 9.76
C GLY A 180 7.22 3.50 9.68
N PHE A 181 8.33 3.86 10.34
CA PHE A 181 9.42 2.92 10.52
C PHE A 181 9.03 1.92 11.59
N ALA A 182 9.17 0.62 11.30
CA ALA A 182 9.07 -0.41 12.32
C ALA A 182 10.43 -0.61 12.97
N VAL A 183 10.45 -0.76 14.28
CA VAL A 183 11.63 -1.09 15.08
C VAL A 183 11.36 -2.32 15.93
N LYS A 184 12.41 -3.07 16.23
CA LYS A 184 12.30 -4.25 17.08
C LYS A 184 11.83 -3.86 18.49
N LYS A 185 10.90 -4.62 19.08
CA LYS A 185 10.36 -4.32 20.43
C LYS A 185 11.40 -4.42 21.54
N GLN A 186 12.41 -5.27 21.37
CA GLN A 186 13.46 -5.47 22.38
C GLN A 186 14.33 -4.21 22.59
N ASP A 187 14.24 -3.20 21.72
CA ASP A 187 14.95 -1.94 21.85
C ASP A 187 14.43 -1.03 22.99
N LYS A 188 13.38 -1.45 23.71
CA LYS A 188 12.78 -0.70 24.85
C LYS A 188 12.33 0.73 24.46
N GLY A 189 12.09 0.95 23.17
CA GLY A 189 11.55 2.21 22.64
C GLY A 189 12.57 3.34 22.45
N HIS A 190 13.88 3.10 22.59
CA HIS A 190 14.90 4.13 22.41
C HIS A 190 14.94 4.65 20.97
N LEU A 191 15.13 3.75 19.99
CA LEU A 191 15.11 4.05 18.55
C LEU A 191 13.75 4.59 18.14
N ARG A 192 12.66 3.96 18.59
CA ARG A 192 11.30 4.42 18.28
C ARG A 192 11.09 5.90 18.65
N THR A 193 11.50 6.27 19.87
CA THR A 193 11.30 7.63 20.41
C THR A 193 12.21 8.62 19.70
N ALA A 194 13.47 8.27 19.49
CA ALA A 194 14.42 9.13 18.80
C ALA A 194 14.00 9.37 17.34
N LEU A 195 13.67 8.31 16.59
CA LEU A 195 13.20 8.40 15.20
C LEU A 195 11.90 9.18 15.08
N SER A 196 10.95 8.97 16.00
CA SER A 196 9.69 9.73 15.99
C SER A 196 9.92 11.23 16.20
N SER A 197 10.83 11.59 17.10
CA SER A 197 11.18 13.01 17.33
C SER A 197 11.82 13.64 16.10
N ALA A 198 12.70 12.91 15.42
CA ALA A 198 13.31 13.38 14.17
C ALA A 198 12.29 13.48 13.02
N ILE A 199 11.34 12.55 12.91
CA ILE A 199 10.25 12.63 11.92
C ILE A 199 9.44 13.91 12.13
N LEU A 200 9.06 14.22 13.37
CA LEU A 200 8.34 15.44 13.70
C LEU A 200 9.13 16.69 13.32
N GLU A 201 10.43 16.75 13.66
CA GLU A 201 11.29 17.88 13.27
C GLU A 201 11.36 18.05 11.75
N LEU A 202 11.48 16.95 10.99
CA LEU A 202 11.51 16.98 9.53
C LEU A 202 10.16 17.39 8.92
N GLN A 203 9.05 17.05 9.57
CA GLN A 203 7.71 17.51 9.19
C GLN A 203 7.54 19.00 9.43
N GLU A 204 7.86 19.48 10.64
CA GLU A 204 7.77 20.90 11.01
C GLU A 204 8.63 21.80 10.12
N ARG A 205 9.80 21.30 9.68
CA ARG A 205 10.71 22.01 8.77
C ARG A 205 10.31 21.90 7.28
N GLY A 206 9.24 21.18 6.96
CA GLY A 206 8.78 20.94 5.58
C GLY A 206 9.75 20.12 4.73
N VAL A 207 10.68 19.37 5.35
CA VAL A 207 11.66 18.56 4.63
C VAL A 207 11.00 17.37 3.97
N LEU A 208 10.06 16.71 4.66
CA LEU A 208 9.34 15.57 4.08
C LEU A 208 8.48 15.98 2.88
N GLU A 209 7.86 17.16 2.92
CA GLU A 209 7.11 17.71 1.79
C GLU A 209 8.00 17.97 0.58
N LYS A 210 9.18 18.58 0.80
CA LYS A 210 10.18 18.80 -0.26
C LYS A 210 10.68 17.49 -0.86
N LEU A 211 10.90 16.47 -0.04
CA LEU A 211 11.27 15.14 -0.52
C LEU A 211 10.14 14.50 -1.32
N LYS A 212 8.88 14.58 -0.85
CA LYS A 212 7.73 14.10 -1.62
C LYS A 212 7.67 14.79 -2.98
N ALA A 213 7.72 16.13 -3.03
CA ALA A 213 7.71 16.88 -4.28
C ALA A 213 8.83 16.43 -5.22
N LYS A 214 10.06 16.29 -4.71
CA LYS A 214 11.21 15.84 -5.49
C LYS A 214 11.03 14.45 -6.11
N TYR A 215 10.45 13.50 -5.39
CA TYR A 215 10.37 12.11 -5.84
C TYR A 215 9.05 11.74 -6.53
N TRP A 216 7.96 12.46 -6.27
CA TRP A 216 6.65 12.19 -6.87
C TRP A 216 6.38 12.99 -8.15
N GLN A 217 6.92 14.21 -8.27
CA GLN A 217 6.77 14.99 -9.50
C GLN A 217 7.29 14.17 -10.69
N ALA A 218 6.48 14.13 -11.74
CA ALA A 218 6.87 13.58 -13.03
C ALA A 218 7.32 14.72 -13.94
N GLU A 219 8.20 14.43 -14.88
CA GLU A 219 8.59 15.38 -15.94
C GLU A 219 7.52 15.50 -17.03
N GLN A 220 6.45 14.69 -16.95
CA GLN A 220 5.46 14.53 -18.01
C GLN A 220 4.14 15.19 -17.61
N ASP A 221 3.68 16.16 -18.42
CA ASP A 221 2.36 16.77 -18.29
C ASP A 221 1.30 15.81 -18.88
N CYS A 222 0.55 15.17 -17.99
CA CYS A 222 -0.78 14.64 -18.25
C CYS A 222 -1.83 15.75 -18.01
#